data_AF-A0A7Y6DJN7-F1
#
_entry.id   AF-A0A7Y6DJN7-F1
#
_cell.length_a   1.000
_cell.length_b   1.000
_cell.length_c   1.000
_cell.angle_alpha   90.00
_cell.angle_beta   90.00
_cell.angle_gamma   90.00
#
_symmetry.space_group_name_H-M   'P 1'
#
loop_
_entity.id
_entity.type
_entity.pdbx_description
1 polymer ?
#
loop_
_entity_poly.entity_id
_entity_poly.type
_entity_poly.pdbx_seq_one_letter_code
_entity_poly.pdbx_strand_id
1 'polypeptide(L)'
;MTTIAPNATAATGFAGWLRRFWVPILLVVIALGYSVPTTLLHTKALSPVDEWVYSDYLDKVPTELLVHQGELVGQEARARIACDGVYPYGPMGQPCGSSYNNPSKFPFAGKTSADAYTPIYFVSTWVVGEALRLLPGVNELEGWRLTGSLWLAATMVMLYLVFRRFRIHPVAIVALGTAFVVSPFSWWTYTYISTDAPSAFFGALLLLLTLRYLDGRGSGWWLVGFSALAVLVKVTNILGVCLAALVLLLSWLWELRRTRWTDGWRSLRPDGERRSLGLPLFGVLSVAAAIVAQLGWLGLHRALAVGPAAEQGISGPLGGKALLEQTVSFLPGTLTSTVFVAGSGGNSALPMYNWALAPLTWLCVIGVLGTFFALRMRSRLAPLVVAIAISSVFFAPMLAVVVKVTTGSYFPLPARYGAVLLVAFLLTVGLLLRNRWASWIVLGYSAALGIAMIALTYTISVH
;
A
#
# COMPACT_ATOMS: atom_id res chain seq x y z
N MET A 1 28.12 31.06 -45.85
CA MET A 1 27.40 29.77 -45.99
C MET A 1 27.68 28.93 -44.75
N THR A 2 26.80 29.02 -43.75
CA THR A 2 26.87 28.24 -42.51
C THR A 2 25.82 27.14 -42.62
N THR A 3 26.27 25.90 -42.77
CA THR A 3 25.44 24.70 -42.81
C THR A 3 24.75 24.50 -41.47
N ILE A 4 23.45 24.75 -41.43
CA ILE A 4 22.55 24.38 -40.34
C ILE A 4 22.48 22.85 -40.33
N ALA A 5 23.03 22.22 -39.29
CA ALA A 5 22.89 20.79 -39.07
C ALA A 5 21.40 20.44 -38.89
N PRO A 6 20.90 19.37 -39.53
CA PRO A 6 19.49 19.00 -39.42
C PRO A 6 19.19 18.52 -38.00
N ASN A 7 18.12 19.10 -37.45
CA ASN A 7 17.52 18.72 -36.17
C ASN A 7 17.34 17.20 -36.09
N ALA A 8 17.87 16.61 -35.02
CA ALA A 8 17.60 15.22 -34.65
C ALA A 8 16.08 15.02 -34.57
N THR A 9 15.54 14.32 -35.57
CA THR A 9 14.15 13.90 -35.61
C THR A 9 13.85 13.10 -34.34
N ALA A 10 13.02 13.66 -33.47
CA ALA A 10 12.41 12.91 -32.38
C ALA A 10 11.80 11.64 -32.99
N ALA A 11 12.25 10.46 -32.56
CA ALA A 11 11.78 9.20 -33.12
C ALA A 11 10.26 9.07 -32.92
N THR A 12 9.49 9.33 -33.97
CA THR A 12 8.02 9.31 -34.02
C THR A 12 7.45 7.89 -34.29
N GLY A 13 8.30 6.87 -34.34
CA GLY A 13 7.90 5.47 -34.55
C GLY A 13 7.73 4.65 -33.25
N PHE A 14 7.17 3.45 -33.39
CA PHE A 14 6.97 2.48 -32.29
C PHE A 14 8.24 2.24 -31.45
N ALA A 15 9.41 2.16 -32.09
CA ALA A 15 10.70 2.03 -31.40
C ALA A 15 11.02 3.23 -30.48
N GLY A 16 10.65 4.44 -30.87
CA GLY A 16 10.79 5.64 -30.04
C GLY A 16 9.86 5.64 -28.83
N TRP A 17 8.61 5.20 -29.03
CA TRP A 17 7.64 5.00 -27.95
C TRP A 17 8.13 3.94 -26.95
N LEU A 18 8.57 2.78 -27.44
CA LEU A 18 9.07 1.70 -26.59
C LEU A 18 10.32 2.16 -25.80
N ARG A 19 11.25 2.85 -26.45
CA ARG A 19 12.43 3.42 -25.77
C ARG A 19 12.07 4.46 -24.70
N ARG A 20 10.90 5.11 -24.79
CA ARG A 20 10.41 6.05 -23.78
C ARG A 20 9.72 5.34 -22.61
N PHE A 21 8.97 4.26 -22.88
CA PHE A 21 8.10 3.59 -21.91
C PHE A 21 8.56 2.19 -21.51
N TRP A 22 9.78 1.75 -21.87
CA TRP A 22 10.25 0.41 -21.53
C TRP A 22 10.30 0.13 -20.02
N VAL A 23 10.62 1.12 -19.18
CA VAL A 23 10.70 0.94 -17.73
C VAL A 23 9.34 0.57 -17.11
N PRO A 24 8.26 1.37 -17.28
CA PRO A 24 6.97 1.01 -16.72
C PRO A 24 6.41 -0.25 -17.36
N ILE A 25 6.63 -0.49 -18.66
CA ILE A 25 6.24 -1.73 -19.32
C ILE A 25 6.94 -2.93 -18.66
N LEU A 26 8.26 -2.86 -18.48
CA LEU A 26 9.02 -3.93 -17.85
C LEU A 26 8.58 -4.17 -16.41
N LEU A 27 8.33 -3.11 -15.63
CA LEU A 27 7.84 -3.25 -14.26
C LEU A 27 6.44 -3.87 -14.20
N VAL A 28 5.54 -3.53 -15.13
CA VAL A 28 4.22 -4.17 -15.26
C VAL A 28 4.37 -5.64 -15.63
N VAL A 29 5.26 -5.97 -16.57
CA VAL A 29 5.56 -7.36 -16.93
C VAL A 29 6.13 -8.14 -15.75
N ILE A 30 7.03 -7.55 -14.96
CA ILE A 30 7.58 -8.17 -13.76
C ILE A 30 6.49 -8.35 -12.69
N ALA A 31 5.66 -7.33 -12.46
CA ALA A 31 4.54 -7.38 -11.51
C ALA A 31 3.56 -8.49 -11.84
N LEU A 32 3.06 -8.52 -13.09
CA LEU A 32 2.10 -9.54 -13.54
C LEU A 32 2.76 -10.92 -13.64
N GLY A 33 3.97 -11.00 -14.20
CA GLY A 33 4.73 -12.25 -14.34
C GLY A 33 5.15 -12.88 -13.01
N TYR A 34 5.22 -12.09 -11.93
CA TYR A 34 5.39 -12.62 -10.57
C TYR A 34 4.05 -12.95 -9.92
N SER A 35 3.14 -11.97 -9.81
CA SER A 35 1.93 -12.12 -9.00
C SER A 35 0.90 -13.06 -9.61
N VAL A 36 0.69 -13.06 -10.94
CA VAL A 36 -0.30 -13.95 -11.58
C VAL A 36 0.08 -15.43 -11.42
N PRO A 37 1.30 -15.89 -11.77
CA PRO A 37 1.67 -17.28 -11.50
C PRO A 37 1.65 -17.60 -10.01
N THR A 38 2.06 -16.66 -9.14
CA THR A 38 2.01 -16.89 -7.70
C THR A 38 0.57 -17.11 -7.22
N THR A 39 -0.39 -16.32 -7.70
CA THR A 39 -1.83 -16.44 -7.43
C THR A 39 -2.46 -17.71 -7.99
N LEU A 40 -2.00 -18.18 -9.15
CA LEU A 40 -2.53 -19.40 -9.75
C LEU A 40 -1.88 -20.68 -9.22
N LEU A 41 -0.66 -20.57 -8.68
CA LEU A 41 0.09 -21.71 -8.15
C LEU A 41 -0.16 -21.92 -6.66
N HIS A 42 -0.32 -20.86 -5.85
CA HIS A 42 -0.50 -21.03 -4.41
C HIS A 42 -1.79 -21.75 -4.03
N THR A 43 -1.78 -22.35 -2.85
CA THR A 43 -2.87 -23.16 -2.29
C THR A 43 -4.24 -22.46 -2.30
N LYS A 44 -5.30 -23.27 -2.38
CA LYS A 44 -6.69 -22.81 -2.23
C LYS A 44 -6.98 -22.22 -0.85
N ALA A 45 -6.15 -22.52 0.14
CA ALA A 45 -6.26 -21.99 1.49
C ALA A 45 -6.28 -20.47 1.47
N LEU A 46 -7.05 -19.92 2.39
CA LEU A 46 -7.24 -18.49 2.54
C LEU A 46 -6.06 -17.86 3.27
N SER A 47 -5.78 -16.60 3.01
CA SER A 47 -4.82 -15.83 3.77
C SER A 47 -5.35 -15.63 5.21
N PRO A 48 -4.48 -15.73 6.23
CA PRO A 48 -4.84 -15.48 7.61
C PRO A 48 -5.05 -13.98 7.88
N VAL A 49 -4.78 -13.13 6.88
CA VAL A 49 -5.07 -11.69 6.92
C VAL A 49 -6.46 -11.45 6.35
N ASP A 50 -7.47 -11.81 7.16
CA ASP A 50 -8.89 -11.49 6.93
C ASP A 50 -9.50 -11.95 5.57
N GLU A 51 -8.83 -12.80 4.79
CA GLU A 51 -9.31 -13.10 3.43
C GLU A 51 -10.67 -13.81 3.44
N TRP A 52 -10.94 -14.65 4.44
CA TRP A 52 -12.21 -15.36 4.52
C TRP A 52 -13.41 -14.40 4.69
N VAL A 53 -13.30 -13.36 5.53
CA VAL A 53 -14.36 -12.35 5.65
C VAL A 53 -14.42 -11.43 4.43
N TYR A 54 -13.32 -11.27 3.69
CA TYR A 54 -13.34 -10.54 2.42
C TYR A 54 -14.03 -11.36 1.32
N SER A 55 -13.84 -12.67 1.30
CA SER A 55 -14.57 -13.56 0.38
C SER A 55 -16.07 -13.54 0.66
N ASP A 56 -16.47 -13.51 1.93
CA ASP A 56 -17.88 -13.34 2.34
C ASP A 56 -18.48 -12.04 1.82
N TYR A 57 -17.76 -10.92 1.96
CA TYR A 57 -18.22 -9.64 1.44
C TYR A 57 -18.44 -9.75 -0.08
N LEU A 58 -17.47 -10.31 -0.82
CA LEU A 58 -17.57 -10.47 -2.27
C LEU A 58 -18.75 -11.34 -2.72
N ASP A 59 -19.04 -12.43 -1.99
CA ASP A 59 -20.24 -13.26 -2.24
C ASP A 59 -21.53 -12.44 -2.15
N LYS A 60 -21.57 -11.47 -1.22
CA LYS A 60 -22.75 -10.65 -0.90
C LYS A 60 -22.84 -9.36 -1.71
N VAL A 61 -21.78 -8.93 -2.41
CA VAL A 61 -21.82 -7.74 -3.29
C VAL A 61 -23.03 -7.74 -4.24
N PRO A 62 -23.36 -8.81 -4.98
CA PRO A 62 -24.46 -8.78 -5.95
C PRO A 62 -25.86 -8.68 -5.33
N THR A 63 -26.04 -9.11 -4.08
CA THR A 63 -27.37 -9.18 -3.42
C THR A 63 -27.57 -8.12 -2.35
N GLU A 64 -26.53 -7.77 -1.60
CA GLU A 64 -26.60 -6.91 -0.41
C GLU A 64 -25.75 -5.64 -0.53
N LEU A 65 -24.82 -5.58 -1.49
CA LEU A 65 -23.86 -4.49 -1.74
C LEU A 65 -22.85 -4.22 -0.61
N LEU A 66 -23.26 -4.36 0.66
CA LEU A 66 -22.43 -4.18 1.84
C LEU A 66 -22.78 -5.19 2.93
N VAL A 67 -21.79 -5.52 3.77
CA VAL A 67 -21.99 -6.34 4.96
C VAL A 67 -22.12 -5.46 6.21
N HIS A 68 -22.90 -5.94 7.18
CA HIS A 68 -23.29 -5.15 8.35
C HIS A 68 -22.48 -5.54 9.59
N GLN A 69 -22.29 -4.57 10.50
CA GLN A 69 -21.65 -4.86 11.78
C GLN A 69 -22.48 -5.88 12.57
N GLY A 70 -21.82 -6.95 13.02
CA GLY A 70 -22.42 -8.02 13.81
C GLY A 70 -23.14 -9.08 12.98
N GLU A 71 -23.16 -8.93 11.66
CA GLU A 71 -23.68 -9.92 10.74
C GLU A 71 -22.82 -11.19 10.74
N LEU A 72 -23.47 -12.32 10.48
CA LEU A 72 -22.78 -13.58 10.32
C LEU A 72 -22.25 -13.74 8.90
N VAL A 73 -21.06 -14.33 8.81
CA VAL A 73 -20.49 -14.77 7.54
C VAL A 73 -21.39 -15.82 6.90
N GLY A 74 -21.59 -15.72 5.59
CA GLY A 74 -22.41 -16.60 4.76
C GLY A 74 -21.94 -18.05 4.75
N GLN A 75 -22.79 -18.92 4.20
CA GLN A 75 -22.54 -20.36 4.17
C GLN A 75 -21.36 -20.71 3.24
N GLU A 76 -21.23 -19.99 2.13
CA GLU A 76 -20.21 -20.15 1.11
C GLU A 76 -18.81 -19.90 1.68
N ALA A 77 -18.61 -18.75 2.34
CA ALA A 77 -17.35 -18.42 2.99
C ALA A 77 -17.03 -19.34 4.19
N ARG A 78 -18.04 -19.80 4.95
CA ARG A 78 -17.85 -20.84 5.98
C ARG A 78 -17.44 -22.19 5.38
N ALA A 79 -18.01 -22.57 4.23
CA ALA A 79 -17.62 -23.78 3.53
C ALA A 79 -16.17 -23.68 3.03
N ARG A 80 -15.77 -22.55 2.44
CA ARG A 80 -14.39 -22.30 1.98
C ARG A 80 -13.38 -22.41 3.12
N ILE A 81 -13.60 -21.72 4.25
CA ILE A 81 -12.65 -21.80 5.38
C ILE A 81 -12.64 -23.18 6.05
N ALA A 82 -13.75 -23.91 6.03
CA ALA A 82 -13.84 -25.28 6.56
C ALA A 82 -13.19 -26.34 5.66
N CYS A 83 -13.18 -26.14 4.34
CA CYS A 83 -12.67 -27.09 3.37
C CYS A 83 -11.26 -26.76 2.89
N ASP A 84 -11.04 -25.53 2.43
CA ASP A 84 -9.74 -25.07 1.92
C ASP A 84 -8.81 -24.60 3.03
N GLY A 85 -9.38 -24.14 4.16
CA GLY A 85 -8.62 -23.71 5.33
C GLY A 85 -7.98 -22.35 5.20
N VAL A 86 -7.07 -22.05 6.12
CA VAL A 86 -6.29 -20.81 6.17
C VAL A 86 -4.82 -21.19 6.21
N TYR A 87 -4.00 -20.66 5.30
CA TYR A 87 -2.56 -20.93 5.35
C TYR A 87 -1.90 -20.12 6.48
N PRO A 88 -1.04 -20.70 7.33
CA PRO A 88 -0.56 -22.09 7.37
C PRO A 88 -1.27 -22.97 8.42
N TYR A 89 -2.45 -22.56 8.88
CA TYR A 89 -3.19 -23.20 9.98
C TYR A 89 -4.03 -24.41 9.53
N GLY A 90 -4.38 -24.51 8.24
CA GLY A 90 -5.25 -25.54 7.70
C GLY A 90 -6.76 -25.24 7.89
N PRO A 91 -7.62 -26.24 7.67
CA PRO A 91 -9.07 -26.13 7.84
C PRO A 91 -9.49 -25.57 9.21
N MET A 92 -10.45 -24.64 9.22
CA MET A 92 -11.00 -24.05 10.45
C MET A 92 -12.52 -24.12 10.48
N GLY A 93 -13.10 -24.28 11.67
CA GLY A 93 -14.54 -24.31 11.84
C GLY A 93 -15.11 -25.70 12.06
N GLN A 94 -16.29 -25.94 11.51
CA GLN A 94 -16.89 -27.27 11.49
C GLN A 94 -16.26 -28.13 10.37
N PRO A 95 -16.36 -29.47 10.43
CA PRO A 95 -15.82 -30.34 9.38
C PRO A 95 -16.34 -29.99 7.98
N CYS A 96 -15.49 -30.08 6.97
CA CYS A 96 -15.87 -29.90 5.57
C CYS A 96 -17.04 -30.84 5.20
N GLY A 97 -18.04 -30.32 4.48
CA GLY A 97 -19.25 -31.05 4.08
C GLY A 97 -20.30 -31.24 5.19
N SER A 98 -20.05 -30.76 6.41
CA SER A 98 -21.04 -30.78 7.50
C SER A 98 -22.01 -29.58 7.42
N SER A 99 -23.07 -29.61 8.23
CA SER A 99 -23.95 -28.46 8.40
C SER A 99 -23.22 -27.32 9.14
N TYR A 100 -22.92 -26.22 8.44
CA TYR A 100 -22.22 -25.04 8.98
C TYR A 100 -23.09 -24.10 9.83
N ASN A 101 -24.15 -24.65 10.43
CA ASN A 101 -25.16 -23.92 11.19
C ASN A 101 -24.73 -23.51 12.60
N ASN A 102 -23.51 -23.85 13.03
CA ASN A 102 -22.98 -23.42 14.33
C ASN A 102 -21.84 -22.39 14.15
N PRO A 103 -22.16 -21.07 14.07
CA PRO A 103 -21.19 -20.00 13.90
C PRO A 103 -20.12 -19.97 14.99
N SER A 104 -20.44 -20.41 16.22
CA SER A 104 -19.50 -20.40 17.34
C SER A 104 -18.24 -21.26 17.14
N LYS A 105 -18.28 -22.18 16.17
CA LYS A 105 -17.13 -23.01 15.80
C LYS A 105 -16.16 -22.31 14.86
N PHE A 106 -16.59 -21.23 14.20
CA PHE A 106 -15.79 -20.46 13.26
C PHE A 106 -15.07 -19.31 13.98
N PRO A 107 -13.97 -18.78 13.39
CA PRO A 107 -13.31 -17.58 13.91
C PRO A 107 -14.30 -16.44 14.15
N PHE A 108 -14.08 -15.69 15.22
CA PHE A 108 -14.93 -14.56 15.64
C PHE A 108 -16.41 -14.93 15.88
N ALA A 109 -16.66 -16.18 16.27
CA ALA A 109 -18.01 -16.76 16.38
C ALA A 109 -18.82 -16.64 15.07
N GLY A 110 -18.11 -16.70 13.92
CA GLY A 110 -18.70 -16.64 12.59
C GLY A 110 -19.20 -15.27 12.17
N LYS A 111 -18.82 -14.19 12.88
CA LYS A 111 -19.15 -12.82 12.49
C LYS A 111 -18.15 -12.25 11.51
N THR A 112 -18.63 -11.41 10.60
CA THR A 112 -17.75 -10.68 9.69
C THR A 112 -17.05 -9.54 10.42
N SER A 113 -15.77 -9.33 10.10
CA SER A 113 -14.99 -8.13 10.46
C SER A 113 -14.76 -7.21 9.27
N ALA A 114 -15.31 -7.56 8.10
CA ALA A 114 -15.17 -6.78 6.88
C ALA A 114 -16.17 -5.60 6.82
N ASP A 115 -17.07 -5.50 7.79
CA ASP A 115 -18.07 -4.44 7.94
C ASP A 115 -17.45 -3.05 8.12
N ALA A 116 -16.23 -2.97 8.68
CA ALA A 116 -15.53 -1.71 8.87
C ALA A 116 -15.17 -1.00 7.55
N TYR A 117 -15.18 -1.71 6.42
CA TYR A 117 -14.75 -1.21 5.12
C TYR A 117 -15.92 -0.75 4.25
N THR A 118 -15.71 0.33 3.49
CA THR A 118 -16.69 0.79 2.50
C THR A 118 -16.80 -0.21 1.34
N PRO A 119 -17.92 -0.20 0.59
CA PRO A 119 -18.09 -1.11 -0.55
C PRO A 119 -17.15 -0.81 -1.73
N ILE A 120 -16.41 0.31 -1.75
CA ILE A 120 -15.63 0.71 -2.94
C ILE A 120 -14.60 -0.36 -3.34
N TYR A 121 -13.84 -0.87 -2.38
CA TYR A 121 -12.85 -1.92 -2.66
C TYR A 121 -13.54 -3.21 -3.15
N PHE A 122 -14.58 -3.65 -2.44
CA PHE A 122 -15.26 -4.93 -2.73
C PHE A 122 -16.01 -4.91 -4.05
N VAL A 123 -16.75 -3.83 -4.35
CA VAL A 123 -17.43 -3.67 -5.65
C VAL A 123 -16.40 -3.66 -6.78
N SER A 124 -15.30 -2.92 -6.64
CA SER A 124 -14.27 -2.90 -7.69
C SER A 124 -13.60 -4.27 -7.87
N THR A 125 -13.37 -4.99 -6.78
CA THR A 125 -12.78 -6.33 -6.78
C THR A 125 -13.72 -7.36 -7.39
N TRP A 126 -15.01 -7.30 -7.05
CA TRP A 126 -16.03 -8.18 -7.60
C TRP A 126 -16.19 -7.96 -9.11
N VAL A 127 -16.42 -6.71 -9.55
CA VAL A 127 -16.61 -6.40 -10.99
C VAL A 127 -15.42 -6.86 -11.83
N VAL A 128 -14.21 -6.56 -11.38
CA VAL A 128 -12.99 -6.91 -12.13
C VAL A 128 -12.72 -8.41 -12.05
N GLY A 129 -12.91 -9.03 -10.88
CA GLY A 129 -12.65 -10.44 -10.70
C GLY A 129 -13.66 -11.35 -11.41
N GLU A 130 -14.93 -10.97 -11.50
CA GLU A 130 -15.91 -11.66 -12.35
C GLU A 130 -15.53 -11.56 -13.84
N ALA A 131 -15.00 -10.43 -14.28
CA ALA A 131 -14.48 -10.32 -15.65
C ALA A 131 -13.25 -11.22 -15.87
N LEU A 132 -12.37 -11.36 -14.88
CA LEU A 132 -11.19 -12.24 -14.94
C LEU A 132 -11.55 -13.73 -14.87
N ARG A 133 -12.64 -14.09 -14.19
CA ARG A 133 -13.18 -15.45 -14.15
C ARG A 133 -13.60 -15.98 -15.54
N LEU A 134 -13.84 -15.08 -16.50
CA LEU A 134 -14.11 -15.47 -17.89
C LEU A 134 -12.87 -16.08 -18.59
N LEU A 135 -11.69 -15.97 -17.99
CA LEU A 135 -10.47 -16.58 -18.52
C LEU A 135 -10.49 -18.11 -18.29
N PRO A 136 -10.07 -18.92 -19.27
CA PRO A 136 -10.03 -20.37 -19.13
C PRO A 136 -9.16 -20.79 -17.94
N GLY A 137 -9.71 -21.66 -17.08
CA GLY A 137 -8.99 -22.23 -15.94
C GLY A 137 -8.92 -21.33 -14.69
N VAL A 138 -9.56 -20.15 -14.69
CA VAL A 138 -9.65 -19.27 -13.53
C VAL A 138 -10.97 -19.50 -12.80
N ASN A 139 -10.92 -19.93 -11.54
CA ASN A 139 -12.11 -20.03 -10.69
C ASN A 139 -12.49 -18.68 -10.08
N GLU A 140 -13.63 -18.64 -9.38
CA GLU A 140 -14.18 -17.41 -8.78
C GLU A 140 -13.22 -16.74 -7.78
N LEU A 141 -12.68 -17.50 -6.83
CA LEU A 141 -11.74 -17.00 -5.82
C LEU A 141 -10.44 -16.50 -6.48
N GLU A 142 -9.92 -17.25 -7.45
CA GLU A 142 -8.75 -16.86 -8.24
C GLU A 142 -8.99 -15.56 -9.01
N GLY A 143 -10.17 -15.41 -9.64
CA GLY A 143 -10.57 -14.20 -10.33
C GLY A 143 -10.52 -12.98 -9.41
N TRP A 144 -11.06 -13.10 -8.19
CA TRP A 144 -10.99 -12.03 -7.18
C TRP A 144 -9.55 -11.77 -6.69
N ARG A 145 -8.73 -12.81 -6.48
CA ARG A 145 -7.32 -12.66 -6.09
C ARG A 145 -6.48 -11.95 -7.16
N LEU A 146 -6.72 -12.23 -8.45
CA LEU A 146 -6.00 -11.62 -9.57
C LEU A 146 -6.22 -10.10 -9.70
N THR A 147 -7.26 -9.56 -9.05
CA THR A 147 -7.41 -8.10 -8.93
C THR A 147 -6.25 -7.45 -8.18
N GLY A 148 -5.64 -8.17 -7.23
CA GLY A 148 -4.41 -7.76 -6.55
C GLY A 148 -3.25 -7.57 -7.52
N SER A 149 -3.08 -8.46 -8.51
CA SER A 149 -2.06 -8.34 -9.55
C SER A 149 -2.21 -7.04 -10.37
N LEU A 150 -3.46 -6.63 -10.65
CA LEU A 150 -3.74 -5.37 -11.34
C LEU A 150 -3.42 -4.14 -10.48
N TRP A 151 -3.72 -4.19 -9.18
CA TRP A 151 -3.30 -3.15 -8.23
C TRP A 151 -1.77 -3.03 -8.12
N LEU A 152 -1.06 -4.16 -8.16
CA LEU A 152 0.41 -4.18 -8.17
C LEU A 152 0.95 -3.53 -9.44
N ALA A 153 0.42 -3.89 -10.61
CA ALA A 153 0.79 -3.29 -11.89
C ALA A 153 0.52 -1.76 -11.90
N ALA A 154 -0.64 -1.33 -11.41
CA ALA A 154 -0.98 0.09 -11.28
C ALA A 154 -0.01 0.82 -10.32
N THR A 155 0.35 0.19 -9.21
CA THR A 155 1.35 0.70 -8.25
C THR A 155 2.70 0.89 -8.93
N MET A 156 3.15 -0.05 -9.76
CA MET A 156 4.41 0.07 -10.50
C MET A 156 4.42 1.23 -11.49
N VAL A 157 3.30 1.49 -12.17
CA VAL A 157 3.15 2.66 -13.04
C VAL A 157 3.26 3.95 -12.20
N MET A 158 2.56 4.04 -11.08
CA MET A 158 2.61 5.22 -10.21
C MET A 158 4.01 5.44 -9.61
N LEU A 159 4.68 4.37 -9.16
CA LEU A 159 6.06 4.40 -8.69
C LEU A 159 6.99 4.96 -9.77
N TYR A 160 6.89 4.46 -11.00
CA TYR A 160 7.65 4.98 -12.13
C TYR A 160 7.41 6.48 -12.33
N LEU A 161 6.15 6.93 -12.34
CA LEU A 161 5.80 8.34 -12.53
C LEU A 161 6.42 9.24 -11.44
N VAL A 162 6.34 8.82 -10.18
CA VAL A 162 6.99 9.51 -9.05
C VAL A 162 8.51 9.54 -9.25
N PHE A 163 9.14 8.42 -9.61
CA PHE A 163 10.60 8.34 -9.70
C PHE A 163 11.15 9.13 -10.88
N ARG A 164 10.44 9.14 -12.02
CA ARG A 164 10.79 9.94 -13.19
C ARG A 164 10.74 11.43 -12.92
N ARG A 165 9.85 11.88 -12.02
CA ARG A 165 9.82 13.27 -11.58
C ARG A 165 11.15 13.71 -10.93
N PHE A 166 11.88 12.80 -10.30
CA PHE A 166 13.21 13.05 -9.73
C PHE A 166 14.37 12.63 -10.63
N ARG A 167 14.07 12.24 -11.89
CA ARG A 167 15.05 11.78 -12.87
C ARG A 167 15.91 10.62 -12.35
N ILE A 168 15.34 9.76 -11.51
CA ILE A 168 16.02 8.54 -11.04
C ILE A 168 16.41 7.70 -12.26
N HIS A 169 17.62 7.14 -12.21
CA HIS A 169 18.17 6.36 -13.31
C HIS A 169 17.28 5.13 -13.59
N PRO A 170 16.94 4.82 -14.86
CA PRO A 170 16.02 3.75 -15.21
C PRO A 170 16.29 2.40 -14.52
N VAL A 171 17.56 1.98 -14.47
CA VAL A 171 17.96 0.72 -13.81
C VAL A 171 17.65 0.75 -12.30
N ALA A 172 17.80 1.89 -11.63
CA ALA A 172 17.44 2.01 -10.22
C ALA A 172 15.92 1.94 -10.01
N ILE A 173 15.12 2.48 -10.93
CA ILE A 173 13.66 2.35 -10.90
C ILE A 173 13.27 0.88 -11.05
N VAL A 174 13.84 0.17 -12.02
CA VAL A 174 13.61 -1.27 -12.22
C VAL A 174 14.02 -2.05 -10.98
N ALA A 175 15.22 -1.82 -10.45
CA ALA A 175 15.73 -2.50 -9.25
C ALA A 175 14.79 -2.35 -8.05
N LEU A 176 14.37 -1.13 -7.74
CA LEU A 176 13.51 -0.85 -6.58
C LEU A 176 12.06 -1.31 -6.81
N GLY A 177 11.55 -1.23 -8.03
CA GLY A 177 10.25 -1.78 -8.39
C GLY A 177 10.23 -3.31 -8.31
N THR A 178 11.26 -4.00 -8.80
CA THR A 178 11.40 -5.45 -8.64
C THR A 178 11.52 -5.83 -7.16
N ALA A 179 12.32 -5.10 -6.37
CA ALA A 179 12.44 -5.32 -4.93
C ALA A 179 11.09 -5.20 -4.20
N PHE A 180 10.23 -4.26 -4.63
CA PHE A 180 8.86 -4.16 -4.17
C PHE A 180 8.03 -5.39 -4.57
N VAL A 181 8.01 -5.72 -5.86
CA VAL A 181 7.17 -6.80 -6.42
C VAL A 181 7.44 -8.14 -5.74
N VAL A 182 8.71 -8.48 -5.51
CA VAL A 182 9.10 -9.79 -4.99
C VAL A 182 9.15 -9.87 -3.46
N SER A 183 8.67 -8.83 -2.76
CA SER A 183 8.74 -8.78 -1.30
C SER A 183 7.68 -9.66 -0.63
N PRO A 184 7.90 -10.10 0.62
CA PRO A 184 6.88 -10.81 1.40
C PRO A 184 5.57 -10.02 1.53
N PHE A 185 5.68 -8.70 1.69
CA PHE A 185 4.51 -7.82 1.70
C PHE A 185 3.70 -7.96 0.41
N SER A 186 4.37 -7.95 -0.75
CA SER A 186 3.69 -8.06 -2.03
C SER A 186 3.05 -9.43 -2.25
N TRP A 187 3.69 -10.50 -1.78
CA TRP A 187 3.10 -11.84 -1.80
C TRP A 187 1.78 -11.86 -1.03
N TRP A 188 1.78 -11.48 0.25
CA TRP A 188 0.55 -11.48 1.06
C TRP A 188 -0.54 -10.52 0.56
N THR A 189 -0.13 -9.41 -0.04
CA THR A 189 -1.06 -8.31 -0.35
C THR A 189 -1.65 -8.41 -1.75
N TYR A 190 -0.91 -8.88 -2.73
CA TYR A 190 -1.32 -8.85 -4.14
C TYR A 190 -1.63 -10.23 -4.72
N THR A 191 -1.43 -11.31 -3.96
CA THR A 191 -1.78 -12.67 -4.41
C THR A 191 -3.01 -13.23 -3.71
N TYR A 192 -3.50 -12.56 -2.67
CA TYR A 192 -4.75 -12.85 -1.96
C TYR A 192 -5.72 -11.68 -2.12
N ILE A 193 -6.99 -11.88 -1.77
CA ILE A 193 -7.93 -10.76 -1.65
C ILE A 193 -7.50 -9.93 -0.44
N SER A 194 -7.08 -8.68 -0.66
CA SER A 194 -6.61 -7.81 0.40
C SER A 194 -6.94 -6.35 0.14
N THR A 195 -7.61 -5.73 1.12
CA THR A 195 -7.85 -4.29 1.13
C THR A 195 -6.55 -3.47 1.19
N ASP A 196 -5.40 -4.07 1.54
CA ASP A 196 -4.07 -3.41 1.50
C ASP A 196 -3.55 -3.21 0.06
N ALA A 197 -4.03 -3.98 -0.93
CA ALA A 197 -3.56 -3.91 -2.32
C ALA A 197 -3.59 -2.48 -2.93
N PRO A 198 -4.70 -1.71 -2.83
CA PRO A 198 -4.72 -0.35 -3.35
C PRO A 198 -3.85 0.66 -2.57
N SER A 199 -3.36 0.34 -1.36
CA SER A 199 -2.72 1.34 -0.49
C SER A 199 -1.45 1.95 -1.06
N ALA A 200 -0.56 1.14 -1.65
CA ALA A 200 0.67 1.65 -2.24
C ALA A 200 0.40 2.51 -3.50
N PHE A 201 -0.62 2.14 -4.29
CA PHE A 201 -1.10 2.93 -5.41
C PHE A 201 -1.57 4.32 -4.96
N PHE A 202 -2.46 4.38 -3.96
CA PHE A 202 -2.96 5.67 -3.44
C PHE A 202 -1.86 6.50 -2.80
N GLY A 203 -0.92 5.86 -2.10
CA GLY A 203 0.27 6.54 -1.55
C GLY A 203 1.10 7.23 -2.62
N ALA A 204 1.39 6.51 -3.70
CA ALA A 204 2.13 7.04 -4.85
C ALA A 204 1.34 8.13 -5.60
N LEU A 205 0.03 7.93 -5.79
CA LEU A 205 -0.85 8.89 -6.44
C LEU A 205 -0.94 10.20 -5.67
N LEU A 206 -1.21 10.14 -4.36
CA LEU A 206 -1.29 11.32 -3.49
C LEU A 206 0.04 12.07 -3.49
N LEU A 207 1.17 11.36 -3.36
CA LEU A 207 2.50 11.96 -3.46
C LEU A 207 2.73 12.61 -4.82
N LEU A 208 2.34 11.97 -5.93
CA LEU A 208 2.46 12.52 -7.27
C LEU A 208 1.61 13.80 -7.42
N LEU A 209 0.38 13.81 -6.95
CA LEU A 209 -0.51 14.97 -6.97
C LEU A 209 0.07 16.12 -6.14
N THR A 210 0.60 15.83 -4.94
CA THR A 210 1.30 16.81 -4.12
C THR A 210 2.48 17.43 -4.87
N LEU A 211 3.32 16.60 -5.52
CA LEU A 211 4.47 17.09 -6.28
C LEU A 211 4.07 17.91 -7.50
N ARG A 212 3.01 17.50 -8.22
CA ARG A 212 2.48 18.28 -9.35
C ARG A 212 1.91 19.62 -8.91
N TYR A 213 1.24 19.68 -7.77
CA TYR A 213 0.75 20.92 -7.19
C TYR A 213 1.91 21.81 -6.71
N LEU A 214 2.96 21.22 -6.13
CA LEU A 214 4.19 21.93 -5.78
C LEU A 214 4.90 22.54 -7.01
N ASP A 215 4.77 21.91 -8.18
CA ASP A 215 5.33 22.38 -9.44
C ASP A 215 4.45 23.39 -10.19
N GLY A 216 3.25 23.70 -9.71
CA GLY A 216 2.27 24.50 -10.46
C GLY A 216 1.68 23.79 -11.69
N ARG A 217 1.83 22.46 -11.81
CA ARG A 217 1.39 21.65 -12.96
C ARG A 217 0.11 20.86 -12.70
N GLY A 218 -0.64 21.23 -11.67
CA GLY A 218 -1.88 20.57 -11.26
C GLY A 218 -2.64 21.39 -10.23
N SER A 219 -3.93 21.11 -10.09
CA SER A 219 -4.80 21.74 -9.09
C SER A 219 -4.76 20.99 -7.76
N GLY A 220 -4.73 21.72 -6.64
CA GLY A 220 -4.86 21.13 -5.30
C GLY A 220 -6.19 20.42 -5.06
N TRP A 221 -7.23 20.73 -5.84
CA TRP A 221 -8.53 20.06 -5.75
C TRP A 221 -8.48 18.57 -6.10
N TRP A 222 -7.56 18.15 -6.99
CA TRP A 222 -7.33 16.73 -7.24
C TRP A 222 -6.82 16.03 -5.98
N LEU A 223 -5.91 16.67 -5.24
CA LEU A 223 -5.41 16.11 -3.98
C LEU A 223 -6.55 15.98 -2.95
N VAL A 224 -7.43 16.97 -2.85
CA VAL A 224 -8.60 16.93 -1.95
C VAL A 224 -9.54 15.78 -2.31
N GLY A 225 -9.95 15.68 -3.58
CA GLY A 225 -10.87 14.63 -4.03
C GLY A 225 -10.29 13.22 -3.86
N PHE A 226 -9.03 13.01 -4.28
CA PHE A 226 -8.37 11.71 -4.11
C PHE A 226 -8.04 11.39 -2.65
N SER A 227 -7.91 12.38 -1.75
CA SER A 227 -7.75 12.11 -0.31
C SER A 227 -9.01 11.50 0.30
N ALA A 228 -10.19 12.00 -0.06
CA ALA A 228 -11.46 11.41 0.34
C ALA A 228 -11.64 10.00 -0.24
N LEU A 229 -11.37 9.82 -1.54
CA LEU A 229 -11.48 8.50 -2.17
C LEU A 229 -10.52 7.48 -1.55
N ALA A 230 -9.27 7.88 -1.27
CA ALA A 230 -8.26 6.98 -0.73
C ALA A 230 -8.69 6.37 0.61
N VAL A 231 -9.25 7.17 1.52
CA VAL A 231 -9.69 6.66 2.83
C VAL A 231 -10.97 5.85 2.76
N LEU A 232 -11.86 6.14 1.80
CA LEU A 232 -13.02 5.30 1.56
C LEU A 232 -12.60 3.93 1.01
N VAL A 233 -11.59 3.84 0.15
CA VAL A 233 -11.04 2.55 -0.27
C VAL A 233 -10.43 1.81 0.92
N LYS A 234 -9.64 2.50 1.75
CA LYS A 234 -9.12 1.95 3.00
C LYS A 234 -8.70 3.06 3.96
N VAL A 235 -9.19 2.99 5.21
CA VAL A 235 -8.94 4.02 6.22
C VAL A 235 -7.45 4.29 6.47
N THR A 236 -6.59 3.28 6.40
CA THR A 236 -5.14 3.43 6.62
C THR A 236 -4.47 4.31 5.55
N ASN A 237 -5.11 4.54 4.40
CA ASN A 237 -4.61 5.47 3.39
C ASN A 237 -4.60 6.92 3.86
N ILE A 238 -5.23 7.24 5.02
CA ILE A 238 -5.11 8.54 5.69
C ILE A 238 -3.65 8.90 5.94
N LEU A 239 -2.77 7.92 6.15
CA LEU A 239 -1.34 8.16 6.33
C LEU A 239 -0.70 8.78 5.06
N GLY A 240 -1.14 8.40 3.87
CA GLY A 240 -0.72 9.04 2.62
C GLY A 240 -1.19 10.51 2.54
N VAL A 241 -2.41 10.77 2.99
CA VAL A 241 -2.98 12.14 3.08
C VAL A 241 -2.18 12.99 4.07
N CYS A 242 -1.85 12.44 5.25
CA CYS A 242 -1.02 13.10 6.24
C CYS A 242 0.39 13.38 5.72
N LEU A 243 1.00 12.46 4.96
CA LEU A 243 2.30 12.69 4.32
C LEU A 243 2.19 13.85 3.31
N ALA A 244 1.19 13.84 2.45
CA ALA A 244 0.94 14.92 1.48
C ALA A 244 0.78 16.28 2.17
N ALA A 245 -0.04 16.35 3.22
CA ALA A 245 -0.24 17.57 4.00
C ALA A 245 1.06 18.04 4.68
N LEU A 246 1.83 17.11 5.26
CA LEU A 246 3.11 17.42 5.89
C LEU A 246 4.14 17.95 4.88
N VAL A 247 4.21 17.35 3.68
CA VAL A 247 5.07 17.85 2.59
C VAL A 247 4.69 19.27 2.20
N LEU A 248 3.39 19.59 2.05
CA LEU A 248 2.91 20.93 1.73
C LEU A 248 3.23 21.94 2.85
N LEU A 249 2.98 21.56 4.11
CA LEU A 249 3.27 22.39 5.28
C LEU A 249 4.77 22.69 5.39
N LEU A 250 5.62 21.67 5.32
CA LEU A 250 7.07 21.86 5.40
C LEU A 250 7.59 22.65 4.21
N SER A 251 7.03 22.48 3.01
CA SER A 251 7.44 23.26 1.83
C SER A 251 7.14 24.74 2.03
N TRP A 252 5.96 25.06 2.57
CA TRP A 252 5.57 26.41 2.93
C TRP A 252 6.47 27.02 4.02
N LEU A 253 6.72 26.29 5.11
CA LEU A 253 7.62 26.73 6.19
C LEU A 253 9.05 26.98 5.69
N TRP A 254 9.54 26.14 4.78
CA TRP A 254 10.87 26.30 4.20
C TRP A 254 10.96 27.51 3.26
N GLU A 255 9.88 27.79 2.51
CA GLU A 255 9.78 28.97 1.67
C GLU A 255 9.77 30.25 2.51
N LEU A 256 8.95 30.29 3.57
CA LEU A 256 8.92 31.40 4.55
C LEU A 256 10.29 31.66 5.18
N ARG A 257 11.03 30.60 5.55
CA ARG A 257 12.36 30.75 6.15
C ARG A 257 13.38 31.32 5.17
N ARG A 258 13.28 30.98 3.88
CA ARG A 258 14.21 31.44 2.84
C ARG A 258 13.97 32.87 2.40
N THR A 259 12.71 33.32 2.37
CA THR A 259 12.40 34.65 1.85
C THR A 259 12.79 35.80 2.78
N ARG A 260 13.15 35.52 4.06
CA ARG A 260 13.37 36.50 5.14
C ARG A 260 12.15 37.43 5.30
N TRP A 261 11.80 37.73 6.54
CA TRP A 261 10.66 38.61 6.88
C TRP A 261 10.78 40.07 6.37
N THR A 262 11.78 40.39 5.56
CA THR A 262 12.12 41.74 5.11
C THR A 262 11.23 42.26 3.97
N ASP A 263 10.59 41.40 3.18
CA ASP A 263 9.72 41.80 2.04
C ASP A 263 8.23 41.46 2.24
N GLY A 264 7.81 41.24 3.49
CA GLY A 264 6.45 40.82 3.84
C GLY A 264 6.18 39.34 3.50
N TRP A 265 4.92 38.92 3.63
CA TRP A 265 4.45 37.53 3.45
C TRP A 265 4.50 37.03 1.98
N ARG A 266 5.58 37.32 1.26
CA ARG A 266 5.77 37.00 -0.16
C ARG A 266 6.70 35.80 -0.28
N SER A 267 6.16 34.72 -0.85
CA SER A 267 6.85 33.47 -1.08
C SER A 267 7.33 33.46 -2.55
N LEU A 268 8.62 33.16 -2.76
CA LEU A 268 9.31 33.25 -4.06
C LEU A 268 9.02 32.01 -4.91
N ARG A 269 7.92 32.02 -5.66
CA ARG A 269 7.75 31.16 -6.85
C ARG A 269 8.06 31.95 -8.14
N PRO A 270 8.61 31.30 -9.19
CA PRO A 270 9.00 31.96 -10.44
C PRO A 270 7.81 32.56 -11.20
N ASP A 271 6.60 32.02 -11.00
CA ASP A 271 5.40 32.39 -11.74
C ASP A 271 4.49 33.28 -10.87
N GLY A 272 4.85 34.56 -10.80
CA GLY A 272 4.06 35.79 -10.53
C GLY A 272 2.76 35.86 -9.71
N GLU A 273 1.99 34.80 -9.43
CA GLU A 273 0.65 34.91 -8.82
C GLU A 273 0.47 34.14 -7.51
N ARG A 274 0.62 34.92 -6.43
CA ARG A 274 -0.24 35.03 -5.24
C ARG A 274 -1.06 33.81 -4.81
N ARG A 275 -0.55 33.08 -3.81
CA ARG A 275 -1.08 33.06 -2.42
C ARG A 275 -0.23 32.09 -1.59
N SER A 276 0.63 32.63 -0.72
CA SER A 276 1.52 31.84 0.16
C SER A 276 0.76 30.82 1.01
N LEU A 277 -0.51 31.09 1.34
CA LEU A 277 -1.38 30.18 2.11
C LEU A 277 -1.98 29.03 1.31
N GLY A 278 -1.83 28.99 -0.01
CA GLY A 278 -2.41 27.93 -0.84
C GLY A 278 -1.86 26.54 -0.51
N LEU A 279 -0.56 26.42 -0.19
CA LEU A 279 0.04 25.14 0.20
C LEU A 279 -0.56 24.56 1.48
N PRO A 280 -0.53 25.26 2.64
CA PRO A 280 -1.12 24.74 3.86
C PRO A 280 -2.65 24.60 3.74
N LEU A 281 -3.33 25.48 3.00
CA LEU A 281 -4.78 25.38 2.78
C LEU A 281 -5.16 24.04 2.13
N PHE A 282 -4.54 23.67 1.00
CA PHE A 282 -4.87 22.39 0.37
C PHE A 282 -4.41 21.19 1.19
N GLY A 283 -3.34 21.32 2.01
CA GLY A 283 -2.99 20.31 3.00
C GLY A 283 -4.12 20.08 4.02
N VAL A 284 -4.65 21.17 4.59
CA VAL A 284 -5.77 21.14 5.55
C VAL A 284 -7.05 20.61 4.89
N LEU A 285 -7.41 21.12 3.71
CA LEU A 285 -8.61 20.67 2.99
C LEU A 285 -8.55 19.18 2.63
N SER A 286 -7.37 18.67 2.30
CA SER A 286 -7.18 17.24 1.98
C SER A 286 -7.39 16.35 3.21
N VAL A 287 -6.81 16.74 4.35
CA VAL A 287 -7.03 16.04 5.64
C VAL A 287 -8.49 16.14 6.07
N ALA A 288 -9.09 17.34 5.98
CA ALA A 288 -10.49 17.56 6.33
C ALA A 288 -11.44 16.71 5.46
N ALA A 289 -11.22 16.67 4.14
CA ALA A 289 -12.03 15.86 3.24
C ALA A 289 -11.93 14.37 3.56
N ALA A 290 -10.73 13.87 3.86
CA ALA A 290 -10.52 12.49 4.29
C ALA A 290 -11.23 12.18 5.62
N ILE A 291 -11.09 13.05 6.62
CA ILE A 291 -11.78 12.90 7.92
C ILE A 291 -13.30 12.91 7.73
N VAL A 292 -13.83 13.87 6.97
CA VAL A 292 -15.28 13.97 6.71
C VAL A 292 -15.80 12.72 6.00
N ALA A 293 -15.10 12.23 4.97
CA ALA A 293 -15.47 11.01 4.28
C ALA A 293 -15.49 9.80 5.22
N GLN A 294 -14.46 9.64 6.06
CA GLN A 294 -14.38 8.54 7.01
C GLN A 294 -15.43 8.65 8.12
N LEU A 295 -15.68 9.84 8.66
CA LEU A 295 -16.72 10.05 9.67
C LEU A 295 -18.12 9.82 9.10
N GLY A 296 -18.35 10.24 7.85
CA GLY A 296 -19.59 9.94 7.13
C GLY A 296 -19.81 8.44 6.99
N TRP A 297 -18.77 7.70 6.61
CA TRP A 297 -18.83 6.24 6.57
C TRP A 297 -19.07 5.62 7.95
N LEU A 298 -18.33 6.02 8.98
CA LEU A 298 -18.52 5.50 10.34
C LEU A 298 -19.93 5.79 10.89
N GLY A 299 -20.51 6.93 10.52
CA GLY A 299 -21.90 7.26 10.84
C GLY A 299 -22.88 6.30 10.18
N LEU A 300 -22.72 6.05 8.87
CA LEU A 300 -23.55 5.10 8.12
C LEU A 300 -23.38 3.67 8.65
N HIS A 301 -22.14 3.23 8.82
CA HIS A 301 -21.77 1.91 9.34
C HIS A 301 -22.42 1.62 10.70
N ARG A 302 -22.39 2.60 11.62
CA ARG A 302 -23.07 2.48 12.93
C ARG A 302 -24.60 2.48 12.81
N ALA A 303 -25.17 3.27 11.90
CA ALA A 303 -26.61 3.33 11.70
C ALA A 303 -27.18 2.02 11.12
N LEU A 304 -26.37 1.29 10.36
CA LEU A 304 -26.72 0.02 9.74
C LEU A 304 -26.29 -1.21 10.56
N ALA A 305 -25.76 -1.03 11.77
CA ALA A 305 -25.31 -2.14 12.59
C ALA A 305 -26.46 -3.07 13.02
N VAL A 306 -26.30 -4.38 12.80
CA VAL A 306 -27.29 -5.41 13.16
C VAL A 306 -26.90 -6.17 14.45
N GLY A 307 -25.71 -5.91 14.98
CA GLY A 307 -25.24 -6.49 16.23
C GLY A 307 -23.89 -5.96 16.69
N PRO A 308 -23.32 -6.55 17.76
CA PRO A 308 -21.99 -6.17 18.23
C PRO A 308 -20.91 -6.67 17.26
N ALA A 309 -19.88 -5.85 17.08
CA ALA A 309 -18.74 -6.12 16.21
C ALA A 309 -18.05 -7.46 16.53
N ALA A 310 -17.35 -8.02 15.54
CA ALA A 310 -16.56 -9.22 15.69
C ALA A 310 -15.42 -9.03 16.71
N GLU A 311 -15.36 -9.90 17.73
CA GLU A 311 -14.28 -9.88 18.71
C GLU A 311 -13.05 -10.63 18.17
N GLN A 312 -12.02 -9.88 17.79
CA GLN A 312 -10.79 -10.47 17.23
C GLN A 312 -9.86 -11.06 18.30
N GLY A 313 -10.09 -10.79 19.59
CA GLY A 313 -9.30 -11.33 20.69
C GLY A 313 -7.87 -10.78 20.82
N ILE A 314 -7.51 -9.72 20.07
CA ILE A 314 -6.15 -9.16 20.00
C ILE A 314 -6.02 -7.83 20.77
N SER A 315 -7.00 -7.49 21.61
CA SER A 315 -6.98 -6.23 22.36
C SER A 315 -5.98 -6.26 23.51
N GLY A 316 -5.05 -5.30 23.54
CA GLY A 316 -4.11 -5.07 24.64
C GLY A 316 -4.14 -3.63 25.14
N PRO A 317 -3.49 -3.35 26.29
CA PRO A 317 -3.36 -1.99 26.79
C PRO A 317 -2.42 -1.17 25.89
N LEU A 318 -2.85 0.04 25.51
CA LEU A 318 -1.96 1.01 24.87
C LEU A 318 -1.14 1.71 25.95
N GLY A 319 0.13 1.31 26.09
CA GLY A 319 1.09 1.93 27.02
C GLY A 319 2.28 2.58 26.30
N GLY A 320 3.15 3.25 27.06
CA GLY A 320 4.35 3.91 26.51
C GLY A 320 5.29 2.96 25.74
N LYS A 321 5.47 1.72 26.24
CA LYS A 321 6.25 0.68 25.54
C LYS A 321 5.65 0.33 24.18
N ALA A 322 4.34 0.12 24.12
CA ALA A 322 3.64 -0.19 22.88
C ALA A 322 3.78 0.95 21.86
N LEU A 323 3.65 2.21 22.30
CA LEU A 323 3.87 3.36 21.42
C LEU A 323 5.32 3.43 20.90
N LEU A 324 6.31 3.14 21.76
CA LEU A 324 7.71 3.11 21.35
C LEU A 324 7.98 1.99 20.33
N GLU A 325 7.43 0.79 20.53
CA GLU A 325 7.52 -0.32 19.57
C GLU A 325 6.91 0.07 18.22
N GLN A 326 5.81 0.84 18.22
CA GLN A 326 5.21 1.34 16.98
C GLN A 326 6.12 2.30 16.21
N THR A 327 6.98 3.09 16.87
CA THR A 327 7.86 4.06 16.17
C THR A 327 8.84 3.41 15.20
N VAL A 328 9.14 2.12 15.39
CA VAL A 328 10.06 1.34 14.56
C VAL A 328 9.35 0.22 13.80
N SER A 329 8.03 0.24 13.71
CA SER A 329 7.26 -0.83 13.04
C SER A 329 7.26 -0.70 11.52
N PHE A 330 6.95 0.49 10.99
CA PHE A 330 6.73 0.68 9.55
C PHE A 330 8.04 0.68 8.77
N LEU A 331 9.02 1.51 9.16
CA LEU A 331 10.22 1.70 8.37
C LEU A 331 10.99 0.39 8.06
N PRO A 332 11.32 -0.47 9.05
CA PRO A 332 12.00 -1.72 8.78
C PRO A 332 11.07 -2.84 8.31
N GLY A 333 9.78 -2.79 8.66
CA GLY A 333 8.87 -3.93 8.55
C GLY A 333 7.87 -3.87 7.40
N THR A 334 7.56 -2.71 6.81
CA THR A 334 6.50 -2.62 5.80
C THR A 334 6.83 -3.45 4.56
N LEU A 335 8.05 -3.38 4.03
CA LEU A 335 8.43 -4.10 2.81
C LEU A 335 8.56 -5.61 3.02
N THR A 336 8.97 -6.03 4.22
CA THR A 336 9.18 -7.42 4.63
C THR A 336 8.01 -8.00 5.42
N SER A 337 6.88 -7.27 5.47
CA SER A 337 5.75 -7.64 6.30
C SER A 337 5.28 -9.04 5.94
N THR A 338 5.23 -9.91 6.95
CA THR A 338 4.78 -11.29 6.84
C THR A 338 3.87 -11.63 8.01
N VAL A 339 3.20 -12.77 7.94
CA VAL A 339 2.36 -13.29 9.01
C VAL A 339 3.21 -14.16 9.93
N PHE A 340 3.09 -13.95 11.23
CA PHE A 340 3.68 -14.85 12.23
C PHE A 340 2.64 -15.88 12.67
N VAL A 341 3.04 -17.15 12.75
CA VAL A 341 2.15 -18.23 13.14
C VAL A 341 1.96 -18.20 14.64
N ALA A 342 0.72 -18.03 15.09
CA ALA A 342 0.37 -18.02 16.51
C ALA A 342 0.81 -19.35 17.18
N GLY A 343 1.42 -19.26 18.37
CA GLY A 343 1.91 -20.43 19.11
C GLY A 343 3.19 -21.08 18.57
N SER A 344 3.75 -20.59 17.46
CA SER A 344 4.93 -21.19 16.82
C SER A 344 6.30 -20.75 17.38
N GLY A 345 6.32 -19.99 18.48
CA GLY A 345 7.56 -19.42 19.01
C GLY A 345 8.16 -18.30 18.14
N GLY A 346 7.38 -17.69 17.25
CA GLY A 346 7.80 -16.59 16.38
C GLY A 346 8.15 -16.98 14.95
N ASN A 347 7.81 -18.21 14.52
CA ASN A 347 8.00 -18.62 13.14
C ASN A 347 7.07 -17.85 12.19
N SER A 348 7.62 -17.48 11.03
CA SER A 348 6.87 -16.83 9.97
C SER A 348 6.11 -17.87 9.14
N ALA A 349 4.90 -17.53 8.71
CA ALA A 349 4.09 -18.35 7.82
C ALA A 349 4.76 -18.55 6.46
N LEU A 350 5.49 -17.54 5.96
CA LEU A 350 6.45 -17.72 4.88
C LEU A 350 7.80 -18.15 5.49
N PRO A 351 8.28 -19.40 5.28
CA PRO A 351 9.49 -19.92 5.91
C PRO A 351 10.76 -19.42 5.20
N MET A 352 10.92 -18.11 5.12
CA MET A 352 12.10 -17.47 4.57
C MET A 352 13.11 -17.16 5.66
N TYR A 353 14.38 -17.41 5.37
CA TYR A 353 15.44 -17.02 6.28
C TYR A 353 15.57 -15.49 6.38
N ASN A 354 15.73 -14.98 7.61
CA ASN A 354 15.88 -13.56 7.89
C ASN A 354 17.01 -12.89 7.10
N TRP A 355 18.12 -13.60 6.85
CA TRP A 355 19.25 -13.05 6.07
C TRP A 355 18.86 -12.73 4.62
N ALA A 356 17.89 -13.45 4.05
CA ALA A 356 17.41 -13.20 2.69
C ALA A 356 16.49 -11.97 2.62
N LEU A 357 15.79 -11.65 3.72
CA LEU A 357 14.85 -10.53 3.81
C LEU A 357 15.47 -9.25 4.39
N ALA A 358 16.49 -9.37 5.22
CA ALA A 358 17.17 -8.26 5.86
C ALA A 358 17.62 -7.16 4.88
N PRO A 359 18.12 -7.46 3.65
CA PRO A 359 18.47 -6.41 2.71
C PRO A 359 17.28 -5.53 2.29
N LEU A 360 16.05 -6.07 2.17
CA LEU A 360 14.85 -5.25 1.90
C LEU A 360 14.57 -4.26 3.03
N THR A 361 14.67 -4.72 4.29
CA THR A 361 14.54 -3.87 5.47
C THR A 361 15.59 -2.75 5.47
N TRP A 362 16.85 -3.11 5.24
CA TRP A 362 17.95 -2.16 5.22
C TRP A 362 17.89 -1.18 4.05
N LEU A 363 17.33 -1.58 2.89
CA LEU A 363 17.06 -0.65 1.79
C LEU A 363 16.18 0.49 2.27
N CYS A 364 15.04 0.20 2.92
CA CYS A 364 14.15 1.24 3.44
C CYS A 364 14.81 2.09 4.54
N VAL A 365 15.46 1.45 5.52
CA VAL A 365 16.11 2.14 6.65
C VAL A 365 17.24 3.06 6.17
N ILE A 366 18.17 2.55 5.37
CA ILE A 366 19.29 3.33 4.81
C ILE A 366 18.77 4.39 3.84
N GLY A 367 17.74 4.08 3.06
CA GLY A 367 17.07 5.02 2.17
C GLY A 367 16.59 6.25 2.93
N VAL A 368 15.74 6.06 3.93
CA VAL A 368 15.13 7.17 4.67
C VAL A 368 16.17 7.91 5.53
N LEU A 369 16.94 7.19 6.35
CA LEU A 369 17.93 7.82 7.24
C LEU A 369 19.08 8.45 6.46
N GLY A 370 19.64 7.72 5.50
CA GLY A 370 20.73 8.21 4.65
C GLY A 370 20.33 9.45 3.86
N THR A 371 19.12 9.47 3.28
CA THR A 371 18.62 10.64 2.54
C THR A 371 18.36 11.80 3.48
N PHE A 372 17.81 11.55 4.66
CA PHE A 372 17.61 12.56 5.69
C PHE A 372 18.93 13.25 6.05
N PHE A 373 19.95 12.49 6.43
CA PHE A 373 21.24 13.08 6.79
C PHE A 373 21.94 13.76 5.60
N ALA A 374 21.86 13.18 4.40
CA ALA A 374 22.53 13.72 3.22
C ALA A 374 21.86 14.99 2.65
N LEU A 375 20.52 15.05 2.64
CA LEU A 375 19.78 16.05 1.85
C LEU A 375 18.98 17.07 2.68
N ARG A 376 18.81 16.89 4.00
CA ARG A 376 17.92 17.76 4.83
C ARG A 376 18.35 19.23 4.89
N MET A 377 19.65 19.53 4.83
CA MET A 377 20.15 20.90 5.05
C MET A 377 20.43 21.69 3.76
N ARG A 378 20.59 21.01 2.62
CA ARG A 378 21.26 21.60 1.44
C ARG A 378 20.46 21.52 0.14
N SER A 379 19.26 20.93 0.14
CA SER A 379 18.53 20.65 -1.09
C SER A 379 17.18 21.37 -1.17
N ARG A 380 16.66 21.55 -2.40
CA ARG A 380 15.25 21.89 -2.64
C ARG A 380 14.30 20.75 -2.23
N LEU A 381 14.84 19.56 -1.96
CA LEU A 381 14.12 18.35 -1.57
C LEU A 381 13.94 18.21 -0.06
N ALA A 382 14.55 19.10 0.74
CA ALA A 382 14.54 19.02 2.19
C ALA A 382 13.13 18.85 2.79
N PRO A 383 12.08 19.61 2.38
CA PRO A 383 10.74 19.42 2.92
C PRO A 383 10.19 18.00 2.72
N LEU A 384 10.38 17.44 1.52
CA LEU A 384 9.94 16.09 1.19
C LEU A 384 10.67 15.04 2.03
N VAL A 385 12.00 15.14 2.08
CA VAL A 385 12.84 14.18 2.80
C VAL A 385 12.55 14.21 4.30
N VAL A 386 12.37 15.40 4.89
CA VAL A 386 12.02 15.57 6.30
C VAL A 386 10.61 15.04 6.56
N ALA A 387 9.63 15.31 5.68
CA ALA A 387 8.28 14.76 5.83
C ALA A 387 8.28 13.22 5.82
N ILE A 388 9.03 12.61 4.91
CA ILE A 388 9.16 11.14 4.83
C ILE A 388 9.79 10.58 6.12
N ALA A 389 10.87 11.19 6.60
CA ALA A 389 11.53 10.76 7.84
C ALA A 389 10.64 10.92 9.08
N ILE A 390 9.86 12.01 9.18
CA ILE A 390 8.87 12.18 10.25
C ILE A 390 7.79 11.10 10.13
N SER A 391 7.25 10.89 8.93
CA SER A 391 6.19 9.90 8.71
C SER A 391 6.63 8.49 9.06
N SER A 392 7.89 8.12 8.79
CA SER A 392 8.41 6.79 9.06
C SER A 392 8.52 6.44 10.55
N VAL A 393 8.54 7.46 11.42
CA VAL A 393 8.67 7.30 12.88
C VAL A 393 7.33 7.54 13.59
N PHE A 394 6.59 8.57 13.20
CA PHE A 394 5.43 9.05 13.98
C PHE A 394 4.08 8.53 13.50
N PHE A 395 3.96 8.02 12.27
CA PHE A 395 2.63 7.68 11.74
C PHE A 395 2.05 6.38 12.33
N ALA A 396 2.89 5.39 12.63
CA ALA A 396 2.47 4.17 13.32
C ALA A 396 1.93 4.46 14.74
N PRO A 397 2.66 5.15 15.65
CA PRO A 397 2.12 5.47 16.97
C PRO A 397 0.92 6.41 16.89
N MET A 398 0.89 7.35 15.94
CA MET A 398 -0.28 8.18 15.68
C MET A 398 -1.50 7.33 15.31
N LEU A 399 -1.35 6.37 14.39
CA LEU A 399 -2.43 5.46 14.01
C LEU A 399 -2.87 4.59 15.19
N ALA A 400 -1.95 4.14 16.04
CA ALA A 400 -2.27 3.34 17.22
C ALA A 400 -3.15 4.11 18.21
N VAL A 401 -2.84 5.39 18.43
CA VAL A 401 -3.67 6.30 19.25
C VAL A 401 -5.04 6.50 18.61
N VAL A 402 -5.09 6.77 17.29
CA VAL A 402 -6.36 6.96 16.57
C VAL A 402 -7.24 5.72 16.67
N VAL A 403 -6.69 4.52 16.46
CA VAL A 403 -7.42 3.26 16.60
C VAL A 403 -7.97 3.14 18.03
N LYS A 404 -7.12 3.31 19.05
CA LYS A 404 -7.56 3.24 20.46
C LYS A 404 -8.69 4.22 20.79
N VAL A 405 -8.63 5.44 20.28
CA VAL A 405 -9.64 6.48 20.52
C VAL A 405 -10.94 6.18 19.77
N THR A 406 -10.86 5.64 18.55
CA THR A 406 -12.04 5.44 17.68
C THR A 406 -12.76 4.12 17.93
N THR A 407 -12.03 3.06 18.30
CA THR A 407 -12.60 1.71 18.52
C THR A 407 -12.68 1.34 20.01
N GLY A 408 -12.04 2.10 20.89
CA GLY A 408 -11.92 1.76 22.32
C GLY A 408 -10.90 0.67 22.61
N SER A 409 -10.32 0.01 21.59
CA SER A 409 -9.38 -1.10 21.71
C SER A 409 -8.07 -0.81 20.99
N TYR A 410 -6.95 -1.37 21.48
CA TYR A 410 -5.66 -1.30 20.80
C TYR A 410 -5.19 -2.71 20.50
N PHE A 411 -4.62 -2.90 19.31
CA PHE A 411 -3.85 -4.09 18.97
C PHE A 411 -2.54 -3.65 18.31
N PRO A 412 -1.44 -4.42 18.43
CA PRO A 412 -0.20 -4.12 17.75
C PRO A 412 -0.43 -3.97 16.25
N LEU A 413 -0.17 -2.78 15.71
CA LEU A 413 -0.39 -2.51 14.30
C LEU A 413 0.59 -3.33 13.44
N PRO A 414 0.09 -4.11 12.48
CA PRO A 414 0.95 -4.80 11.54
C PRO A 414 1.76 -3.81 10.69
N ALA A 415 3.02 -4.14 10.40
CA ALA A 415 3.89 -3.26 9.61
C ALA A 415 3.37 -2.99 8.19
N ARG A 416 2.55 -3.90 7.62
CA ARG A 416 1.84 -3.70 6.35
C ARG A 416 0.95 -2.45 6.32
N TYR A 417 0.47 -1.93 7.46
CA TYR A 417 -0.30 -0.68 7.47
C TYR A 417 0.52 0.55 7.02
N GLY A 418 1.85 0.44 6.98
CA GLY A 418 2.72 1.42 6.36
C GLY A 418 2.75 1.38 4.82
N ALA A 419 2.01 0.48 4.15
CA ALA A 419 2.06 0.27 2.70
C ALA A 419 1.89 1.55 1.86
N VAL A 420 1.02 2.46 2.29
CA VAL A 420 0.79 3.75 1.64
C VAL A 420 2.02 4.67 1.65
N LEU A 421 2.99 4.44 2.53
CA LEU A 421 4.25 5.19 2.59
C LEU A 421 5.37 4.53 1.78
N LEU A 422 5.18 3.29 1.31
CA LEU A 422 6.26 2.45 0.81
C LEU A 422 6.93 3.03 -0.45
N VAL A 423 6.16 3.64 -1.37
CA VAL A 423 6.72 4.32 -2.55
C VAL A 423 7.55 5.55 -2.15
N ALA A 424 7.17 6.25 -1.08
CA ALA A 424 7.95 7.36 -0.55
C ALA A 424 9.26 6.87 0.11
N PHE A 425 9.23 5.73 0.81
CA PHE A 425 10.44 5.10 1.34
C PHE A 425 11.39 4.66 0.22
N LEU A 426 10.88 4.02 -0.83
CA LEU A 426 11.73 3.60 -1.96
C LEU A 426 12.23 4.81 -2.77
N LEU A 427 11.47 5.91 -2.83
CA LEU A 427 11.91 7.14 -3.47
C LEU A 427 13.21 7.67 -2.81
N THR A 428 13.32 7.63 -1.48
CA THR A 428 14.53 8.08 -0.79
C THR A 428 15.73 7.20 -1.14
N VAL A 429 15.54 5.88 -1.25
CA VAL A 429 16.58 4.97 -1.79
C VAL A 429 17.01 5.39 -3.19
N GLY A 430 16.05 5.63 -4.09
CA GLY A 430 16.32 6.04 -5.46
C GLY A 430 17.06 7.38 -5.57
N LEU A 431 16.87 8.30 -4.62
CA LEU A 431 17.60 9.57 -4.56
C LEU A 431 19.08 9.39 -4.15
N LEU A 432 19.41 8.33 -3.39
CA LEU A 432 20.78 7.99 -3.00
C LEU A 432 21.52 7.15 -4.05
N LEU A 433 20.80 6.31 -4.80
CA LEU A 433 21.38 5.41 -5.81
C LEU A 433 21.87 6.18 -7.05
N ARG A 434 23.06 6.77 -6.95
CA ARG A 434 23.75 7.45 -8.07
C ARG A 434 24.66 6.51 -8.87
N ASN A 435 25.12 5.42 -8.27
CA ASN A 435 26.02 4.47 -8.90
C ASN A 435 25.23 3.36 -9.62
N ARG A 436 25.50 3.18 -10.92
CA ARG A 436 24.89 2.12 -11.74
C ARG A 436 25.14 0.72 -11.17
N TRP A 437 26.31 0.47 -10.59
CA TRP A 437 26.66 -0.82 -10.01
C TRP A 437 25.82 -1.13 -8.79
N ALA A 438 25.57 -0.15 -7.93
CA ALA A 438 24.67 -0.31 -6.79
C ALA A 438 23.25 -0.67 -7.26
N SER A 439 22.75 -0.04 -8.34
CA SER A 439 21.46 -0.39 -8.93
C SER A 439 21.43 -1.83 -9.45
N TRP A 440 22.49 -2.29 -10.12
CA TRP A 440 22.59 -3.67 -10.60
C TRP A 440 22.69 -4.69 -9.47
N ILE A 441 23.38 -4.38 -8.37
CA ILE A 441 23.45 -5.25 -7.19
C ILE A 441 22.06 -5.41 -6.58
N VAL A 442 21.32 -4.30 -6.38
CA VAL A 442 19.95 -4.36 -5.88
C VAL A 442 19.06 -5.17 -6.82
N LEU A 443 19.16 -4.94 -8.14
CA LEU A 443 18.39 -5.70 -9.12
C LEU A 443 18.72 -7.20 -9.11
N GLY A 444 20.00 -7.57 -9.03
CA GLY A 444 20.45 -8.96 -8.95
C GLY A 444 19.94 -9.65 -7.70
N TYR A 445 20.02 -8.97 -6.55
CA TYR A 445 19.41 -9.43 -5.30
C TYR A 445 17.90 -9.62 -5.44
N SER A 446 17.16 -8.64 -5.97
CA SER A 446 15.71 -8.72 -6.13
C SER A 446 15.29 -9.81 -7.12
N ALA A 447 16.06 -10.05 -8.18
CA ALA A 447 15.82 -11.14 -9.11
C ALA A 447 16.01 -12.51 -8.43
N ALA A 448 17.10 -12.69 -7.68
CA ALA A 448 17.34 -13.92 -6.91
C ALA A 448 16.25 -14.16 -5.85
N LEU A 449 15.83 -13.09 -5.16
CA LEU A 449 14.72 -13.15 -4.21
C LEU A 449 13.40 -13.55 -4.88
N GLY A 450 13.10 -12.99 -6.06
CA GLY A 450 11.93 -13.35 -6.85
C GLY A 450 11.89 -14.82 -7.24
N ILE A 451 13.02 -15.37 -7.70
CA ILE A 451 13.15 -16.79 -8.02
C ILE A 451 12.90 -17.64 -6.76
N ALA A 452 13.52 -17.27 -5.63
CA ALA A 452 13.33 -17.98 -4.37
C ALA A 452 11.86 -17.93 -3.89
N MET A 453 11.18 -16.80 -4.05
CA MET A 453 9.76 -16.64 -3.69
C MET A 453 8.82 -17.47 -4.56
N ILE A 454 9.08 -17.56 -5.87
CA ILE A 454 8.29 -18.41 -6.77
C ILE A 454 8.53 -19.89 -6.43
N ALA A 455 9.79 -20.28 -6.23
CA ALA A 455 10.12 -21.65 -5.81
C ALA A 455 9.46 -22.01 -4.48
N LEU A 456 9.50 -21.09 -3.51
CA LEU A 456 8.82 -21.26 -2.22
C LEU A 456 7.31 -21.42 -2.39
N THR A 457 6.68 -20.57 -3.21
CA THR A 457 5.25 -20.67 -3.50
C THR A 457 4.91 -22.04 -4.06
N TYR A 458 5.67 -22.52 -5.04
CA TYR A 458 5.49 -23.86 -5.60
C TYR A 458 5.59 -24.94 -4.53
N THR A 459 6.60 -24.89 -3.65
CA THR A 459 6.75 -25.88 -2.56
C THR A 459 5.60 -25.86 -1.56
N ILE A 460 5.05 -24.68 -1.24
CA ILE A 460 3.88 -24.52 -0.36
C ILE A 460 2.60 -25.07 -1.00
N SER A 461 2.57 -25.20 -2.33
CA SER A 461 1.38 -25.62 -3.07
C SER A 461 1.29 -27.13 -3.26
N VAL A 462 2.45 -27.80 -3.22
CA VAL A 462 2.58 -29.26 -3.37
C VAL A 462 2.37 -30.00 -2.03
N HIS A 463 2.51 -29.29 -0.91
CA HIS A 463 2.37 -29.81 0.45
C HIS A 463 1.16 -29.18 1.14
#